data_AF-M2S1G1-F1
#
_entry.id   AF-M2S1G1-F1
#
_cell.length_a   1.000
_cell.length_b   1.000
_cell.length_c   1.000
_cell.angle_alpha   90.00
_cell.angle_beta   90.00
_cell.angle_gamma   90.00
#
_symmetry.space_group_name_H-M   'P 1'
#
loop_
_entity.id
_entity.type
_entity.pdbx_description
1 polymer ?
#
loop_
_entity_poly.entity_id
_entity_poly.type
_entity_poly.pdbx_seq_one_letter_code
_entity_poly.pdbx_strand_id
1 'polypeptide(L)'
;MSSETQQQQINTNECEKQKEEIIKEIIVKEEPDIKEEKKEIKKPIRGANVSGRPWKEAYKKRSIKDNVAMAGISWEEKMEMKKRRQMMRALDEEIRTRQAEEEAKRKEARKQAIIRKKENIAKNTIVQQITNKKKLRHMSGKQFRQLRTFHFDEIE
;
A
#
# COMPACT_ATOMS: atom_id res chain seq x y z
N MET A 1 41.92 25.00 18.23
CA MET A 1 40.95 24.56 17.19
C MET A 1 39.59 24.09 17.72
N SER A 2 39.35 23.99 19.04
CA SER A 2 38.09 23.44 19.60
C SER A 2 37.03 24.51 19.98
N SER A 3 37.42 25.79 20.05
CA SER A 3 36.54 26.88 20.49
C SER A 3 35.69 27.45 19.35
N GLU A 4 36.20 27.48 18.12
CA GLU A 4 35.49 28.05 16.96
C GLU A 4 34.35 27.14 16.49
N THR A 5 34.55 25.82 16.54
CA THR A 5 33.51 24.84 16.18
C THR A 5 32.37 24.85 17.19
N GLN A 6 32.64 25.07 18.47
CA GLN A 6 31.60 25.22 19.50
C GLN A 6 30.80 26.52 19.33
N GLN A 7 31.45 27.63 18.99
CA GLN A 7 30.77 28.89 18.69
C GLN A 7 29.92 28.79 17.42
N GLN A 8 30.41 28.11 16.38
CA GLN A 8 29.64 27.87 15.16
C GLN A 8 28.39 26.99 15.42
N GLN A 9 28.49 25.98 16.28
CA GLN A 9 27.34 25.14 16.67
C GLN A 9 26.30 25.90 17.51
N ILE A 10 26.74 26.80 18.40
CA ILE A 10 25.83 27.67 19.17
C ILE A 10 25.08 28.61 18.22
N ASN A 11 25.80 29.23 17.27
CA ASN A 11 25.22 30.14 16.29
C ASN A 11 24.22 29.43 15.35
N THR A 12 24.46 28.19 14.96
CA THR A 12 23.50 27.42 14.14
C THR A 12 22.24 27.07 14.92
N ASN A 13 22.37 26.71 16.20
CA ASN A 13 21.25 26.37 17.08
C ASN A 13 20.38 27.61 17.39
N GLU A 14 21.00 28.78 17.55
CA GLU A 14 20.28 30.04 17.72
C GLU A 14 19.54 30.46 16.43
N CYS A 15 20.15 30.24 15.27
CA CYS A 15 19.52 30.49 13.97
C CYS A 15 18.32 29.55 13.71
N GLU A 16 18.39 28.29 14.12
CA GLU A 16 17.29 27.34 14.00
C GLU A 16 16.12 27.69 14.93
N LYS A 17 16.40 28.10 16.18
CA LYS A 17 15.37 28.60 17.10
C LYS A 17 14.66 29.83 16.58
N GLN A 18 15.40 30.79 16.01
CA GLN A 18 14.82 31.99 15.40
C GLN A 18 13.93 31.64 14.19
N LYS A 19 14.32 30.65 13.37
CA LYS A 19 13.47 30.16 12.27
C LYS A 19 12.19 29.51 12.77
N GLU A 20 12.25 28.71 13.84
CA GLU A 20 11.07 28.09 14.44
C GLU A 20 10.11 29.11 15.07
N GLU A 21 10.64 30.17 15.70
CA GLU A 21 9.84 31.26 16.25
C GLU A 21 9.15 32.08 15.14
N ILE A 22 9.84 32.38 14.05
CA ILE A 22 9.25 33.03 12.87
C ILE A 22 8.15 32.16 12.25
N ILE A 23 8.36 30.84 12.16
CA ILE A 23 7.33 29.91 11.67
C ILE A 23 6.12 29.88 12.61
N LYS A 24 6.32 29.89 13.93
CA LYS A 24 5.23 29.96 14.92
C LYS A 24 4.46 31.28 14.83
N GLU A 25 5.13 32.41 14.63
CA GLU A 25 4.47 33.71 14.45
C GLU A 25 3.67 33.79 13.15
N ILE A 26 4.16 33.17 12.06
CA ILE A 26 3.43 33.10 10.79
C ILE A 26 2.17 32.23 10.94
N ILE A 27 2.26 31.09 11.64
CA ILE A 27 1.11 30.20 11.89
C ILE A 27 0.03 30.88 12.75
N VAL A 28 0.41 31.75 13.69
CA VAL A 28 -0.55 32.48 14.55
C VAL A 28 -1.20 33.68 13.83
N LYS A 29 -0.57 34.24 12.79
CA LYS A 29 -1.08 35.41 12.05
C LYS A 29 -1.97 35.08 10.84
N GLU A 30 -2.02 33.82 10.39
CA GLU A 30 -2.82 33.36 9.24
C GLU A 30 -4.11 32.60 9.62
N GLU A 31 -4.73 32.92 10.75
CA GLU A 31 -6.17 32.62 10.94
C GLU A 31 -7.00 33.89 10.74
N PRO A 32 -7.39 34.24 9.50
CA PRO A 32 -8.52 35.13 9.32
C PRO A 32 -9.77 34.37 9.77
N ASP A 33 -10.32 34.81 10.90
CA ASP A 33 -11.58 34.35 11.51
C ASP A 33 -12.76 34.78 10.61
N ILE A 34 -12.81 34.27 9.37
CA ILE A 34 -13.95 34.41 8.47
C ILE A 34 -14.95 33.35 8.89
N LYS A 35 -15.82 33.74 9.83
CA LYS A 35 -17.06 33.02 10.11
C LYS A 35 -17.98 33.12 8.89
N GLU A 36 -17.70 32.30 7.87
CA GLU A 36 -18.67 31.99 6.83
C GLU A 36 -19.81 31.22 7.49
N GLU A 37 -20.92 31.90 7.78
CA GLU A 37 -22.19 31.25 8.08
C GLU A 37 -22.66 30.48 6.84
N LYS A 38 -22.13 29.26 6.68
CA LYS A 38 -22.62 28.30 5.70
C LYS A 38 -24.00 27.87 6.15
N LYS A 39 -25.03 28.47 5.55
CA LYS A 39 -26.39 27.93 5.62
C LYS A 39 -26.33 26.50 5.09
N GLU A 40 -26.32 25.53 6.01
CA GLU A 40 -26.39 24.11 5.67
C GLU A 40 -27.74 23.82 5.03
N ILE A 41 -27.78 23.90 3.71
CA ILE A 41 -28.88 23.34 2.94
C ILE A 41 -28.76 21.82 3.12
N LYS A 42 -29.50 21.28 4.11
CA LYS A 42 -29.62 19.84 4.37
C LYS A 42 -30.17 19.17 3.11
N LYS A 43 -29.28 18.72 2.23
CA LYS A 43 -29.65 17.92 1.06
C LYS A 43 -30.28 16.63 1.60
N PRO A 44 -31.36 16.12 0.98
CA PRO A 44 -31.93 14.85 1.39
C PRO A 44 -30.86 13.76 1.27
N ILE A 45 -30.61 13.05 2.37
CA ILE A 45 -29.68 11.92 2.42
C ILE A 45 -30.27 10.83 1.51
N ARG A 46 -29.64 10.58 0.36
CA ARG A 46 -29.98 9.46 -0.50
C ARG A 46 -29.35 8.19 0.05
N GLY A 47 -30.11 7.09 0.10
CA GLY A 47 -29.58 5.78 0.48
C GLY A 47 -28.50 5.27 -0.50
N ALA A 48 -27.61 4.41 -0.02
CA ALA A 48 -26.57 3.80 -0.83
C ALA A 48 -27.16 2.86 -1.90
N ASN A 49 -26.53 2.79 -3.07
CA ASN A 49 -26.93 1.86 -4.13
C ASN A 49 -26.53 0.42 -3.76
N VAL A 50 -27.43 -0.32 -3.12
CA VAL A 50 -27.21 -1.73 -2.74
C VAL A 50 -26.98 -2.63 -3.96
N SER A 51 -27.56 -2.28 -5.11
CA SER A 51 -27.57 -3.14 -6.30
C SER A 51 -26.37 -2.97 -7.24
N GLY A 52 -25.50 -1.97 -7.02
CA GLY A 52 -24.33 -1.70 -7.87
C GLY A 52 -24.63 -1.38 -9.35
N ARG A 53 -25.91 -1.17 -9.72
CA ARG A 53 -26.31 -0.93 -11.11
C ARG A 53 -25.92 0.50 -11.52
N PRO A 54 -25.29 0.69 -12.69
CA PRO A 54 -24.70 1.97 -13.07
C PRO A 54 -25.74 3.10 -13.25
N TRP A 55 -26.95 2.79 -13.74
CA TRP A 55 -28.02 3.78 -13.88
C TRP A 55 -28.64 4.26 -12.56
N LYS A 56 -28.32 3.59 -11.44
CA LYS A 56 -28.70 4.01 -10.09
C LYS A 56 -27.61 4.80 -9.38
N GLU A 57 -26.44 4.96 -9.99
CA GLU A 57 -25.38 5.79 -9.45
C GLU A 57 -25.76 7.27 -9.54
N ALA A 58 -25.54 8.01 -8.45
CA ALA A 58 -25.75 9.45 -8.47
C ALA A 58 -24.68 10.10 -9.36
N TYR A 59 -25.12 10.92 -10.32
CA TYR A 59 -24.21 11.70 -11.15
C TYR A 59 -23.31 12.58 -10.27
N LYS A 60 -22.00 12.30 -10.25
CA LYS A 60 -21.01 13.19 -9.64
C LYS A 60 -20.97 14.49 -10.45
N LYS A 61 -21.49 15.57 -9.88
CA LYS A 61 -21.29 16.91 -10.44
C LYS A 61 -19.79 17.17 -10.50
N ARG A 62 -19.23 17.36 -11.70
CA ARG A 62 -17.84 17.79 -11.85
C ARG A 62 -17.73 19.18 -11.23
N SER A 63 -16.73 19.41 -10.37
CA SER A 63 -16.38 20.74 -9.88
C SER A 63 -15.91 21.58 -11.06
N ILE A 64 -16.80 22.41 -11.62
CA ILE A 64 -16.45 23.34 -12.70
C ILE A 64 -15.37 24.35 -12.24
N LYS A 65 -15.25 24.55 -10.92
CA LYS A 65 -14.30 25.49 -10.30
C LYS A 65 -12.81 25.15 -10.51
N ASP A 66 -12.47 23.90 -10.84
CA ASP A 66 -11.06 23.51 -10.99
C ASP A 66 -10.45 23.93 -12.34
N ASN A 67 -11.28 24.35 -13.30
CA ASN A 67 -10.88 24.80 -14.64
C ASN A 67 -11.05 26.31 -14.84
N VAL A 68 -11.20 27.09 -13.77
CA VAL A 68 -11.11 28.55 -13.90
C VAL A 68 -9.64 28.86 -14.17
N ALA A 69 -9.33 29.36 -15.36
CA ALA A 69 -8.03 29.94 -15.63
C ALA A 69 -7.80 31.00 -14.54
N MET A 70 -6.83 30.77 -13.66
CA MET A 70 -6.44 31.74 -12.65
C MET A 70 -5.84 32.93 -13.37
N ALA A 71 -6.70 33.85 -13.80
CA ALA A 71 -6.31 35.11 -14.39
C ALA A 71 -5.58 35.91 -13.29
N GLY A 72 -4.32 36.31 -13.56
CA GLY A 72 -3.53 37.14 -12.65
C GLY A 72 -2.30 36.50 -12.01
N ILE A 73 -1.98 35.24 -12.29
CA ILE A 73 -0.75 34.60 -11.77
C ILE A 73 0.47 35.06 -12.58
N SER A 74 1.56 35.39 -11.90
CA SER A 74 2.84 35.68 -12.55
C SER A 74 3.46 34.43 -13.19
N TRP A 75 4.34 34.59 -14.18
CA TRP A 75 5.01 33.44 -14.80
C TRP A 75 5.83 32.61 -13.80
N GLU A 76 6.44 33.27 -12.82
CA GLU A 76 7.25 32.64 -11.78
C GLU A 76 6.41 31.74 -10.88
N GLU A 77 5.27 32.22 -10.39
CA GLU A 77 4.32 31.44 -9.59
C GLU A 77 3.78 30.22 -10.37
N LYS A 78 3.55 30.38 -11.69
CA LYS A 78 3.13 29.27 -12.55
C LYS A 78 4.23 28.21 -12.67
N MET A 79 5.49 28.63 -12.78
CA MET A 79 6.62 27.72 -12.82
C MET A 79 6.84 27.01 -11.48
N GLU A 80 6.64 27.70 -10.36
CA GLU A 80 6.72 27.11 -9.02
C GLU A 80 5.61 26.07 -8.80
N MET A 81 4.37 26.39 -9.18
CA MET A 81 3.28 25.41 -9.17
C MET A 81 3.55 24.21 -10.06
N LYS A 82 4.16 24.41 -11.24
CA LYS A 82 4.55 23.32 -12.13
C LYS A 82 5.61 22.42 -11.47
N LYS A 83 6.64 22.99 -10.86
CA LYS A 83 7.67 22.25 -10.11
C LYS A 83 7.05 21.45 -8.96
N ARG A 84 6.20 22.08 -8.14
CA ARG A 84 5.49 21.40 -7.04
C ARG A 84 4.64 20.23 -7.54
N ARG A 85 3.90 20.41 -8.64
CA ARG A 85 3.12 19.32 -9.26
C ARG A 85 4.00 18.20 -9.79
N GLN A 86 5.17 18.51 -10.36
CA GLN A 86 6.12 17.49 -10.82
C GLN A 86 6.70 16.69 -9.64
N MET A 87 7.08 17.37 -8.55
CA MET A 87 7.55 16.70 -7.33
C MET A 87 6.50 15.74 -6.75
N MET A 88 5.24 16.20 -6.63
CA MET A 88 4.16 15.35 -6.13
C MET A 88 3.91 14.13 -7.03
N ARG A 89 3.96 14.29 -8.36
CA ARG A 89 3.83 13.15 -9.28
C ARG A 89 4.97 12.15 -9.14
N ALA A 90 6.21 12.63 -8.97
CA ALA A 90 7.36 11.75 -8.78
C ALA A 90 7.22 10.93 -7.49
N LEU A 91 6.76 11.55 -6.40
CA LEU A 91 6.47 10.85 -5.14
C LEU A 91 5.33 9.83 -5.29
N ASP A 92 4.24 10.20 -5.97
CA ASP A 92 3.13 9.29 -6.24
C ASP A 92 3.58 8.07 -7.08
N GLU A 93 4.46 8.31 -8.06
CA GLU A 93 5.02 7.26 -8.90
C GLU A 93 5.92 6.32 -8.10
N GLU A 94 6.79 6.85 -7.23
CA GLU A 94 7.63 6.07 -6.32
C GLU A 94 6.80 5.20 -5.37
N ILE A 95 5.70 5.73 -4.82
CA ILE A 95 4.79 4.95 -3.97
C ILE A 95 4.15 3.81 -4.75
N ARG A 96 3.70 4.07 -5.99
CA ARG A 96 3.09 3.06 -6.84
C ARG A 96 4.07 1.97 -7.25
N THR A 97 5.29 2.33 -7.64
CA THR A 97 6.31 1.33 -8.02
C THR A 97 6.66 0.45 -6.83
N ARG A 98 6.84 1.03 -5.64
CA ARG A 98 7.09 0.27 -4.41
C ARG A 98 5.96 -0.72 -4.08
N GLN A 99 4.70 -0.29 -4.19
CA GLN A 99 3.54 -1.17 -3.96
C GLN A 99 3.48 -2.30 -4.99
N ALA A 100 3.72 -1.99 -6.27
CA ALA A 100 3.72 -2.98 -7.34
C ALA A 100 4.84 -4.02 -7.16
N GLU A 101 6.03 -3.59 -6.75
CA GLU A 101 7.15 -4.48 -6.44
C GLU A 101 6.84 -5.42 -5.27
N GLU A 102 6.22 -4.91 -4.20
CA GLU A 102 5.83 -5.73 -3.05
C GLU A 102 4.79 -6.78 -3.44
N GLU A 103 3.78 -6.39 -4.24
CA GLU A 103 2.77 -7.32 -4.74
C GLU A 103 3.39 -8.39 -5.66
N ALA A 104 4.30 -7.99 -6.55
CA ALA A 104 5.03 -8.91 -7.42
C ALA A 104 5.83 -9.94 -6.61
N LYS A 105 6.62 -9.47 -5.62
CA LYS A 105 7.38 -10.34 -4.70
C LYS A 105 6.47 -11.31 -3.96
N ARG A 106 5.32 -10.84 -3.45
CA ARG A 106 4.33 -11.69 -2.77
C ARG A 106 3.76 -12.76 -3.70
N LYS A 107 3.46 -12.39 -4.95
CA LYS A 107 2.92 -13.31 -5.96
C LYS A 107 3.94 -14.37 -6.35
N GLU A 108 5.21 -13.99 -6.52
CA GLU A 108 6.32 -14.91 -6.80
C GLU A 108 6.56 -15.88 -5.64
N ALA A 109 6.60 -15.38 -4.40
CA ALA A 109 6.74 -16.23 -3.21
C ALA A 109 5.62 -17.27 -3.11
N ARG A 110 4.36 -16.88 -3.41
CA ARG A 110 3.23 -17.82 -3.48
C ARG A 110 3.40 -18.86 -4.58
N LYS A 111 3.81 -18.45 -5.78
CA LYS A 111 4.06 -19.39 -6.89
C LYS A 111 5.14 -20.40 -6.52
N GLN A 112 6.25 -19.95 -5.96
CA GLN A 112 7.34 -20.83 -5.51
C GLN A 112 6.88 -21.80 -4.41
N ALA A 113 6.10 -21.33 -3.44
CA ALA A 113 5.55 -22.20 -2.39
C ALA A 113 4.63 -23.29 -2.97
N ILE A 114 3.79 -22.94 -3.96
CA ILE A 114 2.93 -23.90 -4.67
C ILE A 114 3.78 -24.91 -5.44
N ILE A 115 4.82 -24.45 -6.15
CA ILE A 115 5.73 -25.33 -6.89
C ILE A 115 6.42 -26.30 -5.93
N ARG A 116 7.01 -25.81 -4.83
CA ARG A 116 7.62 -26.67 -3.79
C ARG A 116 6.63 -27.68 -3.21
N LYS A 117 5.38 -27.26 -2.98
CA LYS A 117 4.33 -28.17 -2.49
C LYS A 117 4.02 -29.26 -3.52
N LYS A 118 3.89 -28.90 -4.81
CA LYS A 118 3.66 -29.86 -5.89
C LYS A 118 4.83 -30.82 -6.05
N GLU A 119 6.07 -30.34 -6.00
CA GLU A 119 7.28 -31.17 -6.04
C GLU A 119 7.36 -32.12 -4.84
N ASN A 120 7.04 -31.65 -3.64
CA ASN A 120 6.99 -32.49 -2.45
C ASN A 120 5.89 -33.56 -2.57
N ILE A 121 4.73 -33.22 -3.13
CA ILE A 121 3.68 -34.18 -3.42
C ILE A 121 4.17 -35.20 -4.47
N ALA A 122 4.80 -34.75 -5.56
CA ALA A 122 5.36 -35.63 -6.59
C ALA A 122 6.41 -36.59 -6.01
N LYS A 123 7.35 -36.08 -5.20
CA LYS A 123 8.35 -36.90 -4.50
C LYS A 123 7.71 -37.88 -3.51
N ASN A 124 6.68 -37.46 -2.77
CA ASN A 124 5.95 -38.32 -1.84
C ASN A 124 5.01 -39.32 -2.53
N THR A 125 4.58 -39.07 -3.76
CA THR A 125 3.76 -39.99 -4.56
C THR A 125 4.60 -41.06 -5.23
N ILE A 126 5.91 -40.85 -5.40
CA ILE A 126 6.87 -41.92 -5.73
C ILE A 126 7.06 -42.78 -4.47
N VAL A 127 6.05 -43.60 -4.16
CA VAL A 127 6.13 -44.62 -3.11
C VAL A 127 6.66 -45.92 -3.71
N GLN A 128 7.57 -46.57 -2.99
CA GLN A 128 7.99 -47.93 -3.33
C GLN A 128 6.85 -48.90 -3.01
N GLN A 129 6.41 -49.67 -4.00
CA GLN A 129 5.44 -50.73 -3.79
C GLN A 129 6.00 -51.77 -2.81
N ILE A 130 5.33 -51.97 -1.67
CA ILE A 130 5.71 -53.01 -0.71
C ILE A 130 5.12 -54.34 -1.20
N THR A 131 5.88 -55.08 -2.00
CA THR A 131 5.48 -56.39 -2.52
C THR A 131 5.53 -57.49 -1.45
N ASN A 132 6.40 -57.35 -0.44
CA ASN A 132 6.61 -58.38 0.58
C ASN A 132 5.69 -58.20 1.80
N LYS A 133 4.73 -59.12 1.96
CA LYS A 133 3.79 -59.15 3.09
C LYS A 133 4.47 -59.32 4.47
N LYS A 134 5.65 -59.96 4.53
CA LYS A 134 6.40 -60.08 5.79
C LYS A 134 6.92 -58.71 6.28
N LYS A 135 7.26 -57.79 5.38
CA LYS A 135 7.69 -56.43 5.76
C LYS A 135 6.57 -55.69 6.49
N LEU A 136 5.34 -55.72 5.98
CA LEU A 136 4.17 -55.09 6.62
C LEU A 136 3.98 -55.58 8.07
N ARG A 137 4.21 -56.86 8.31
CA ARG A 137 4.03 -57.49 9.63
C ARG A 137 5.14 -57.15 10.64
N HIS A 138 6.34 -56.81 10.17
CA HIS A 138 7.48 -56.44 11.04
C HIS A 138 7.65 -54.93 11.19
N MET A 139 6.82 -54.12 10.53
CA MET A 139 6.81 -52.67 10.72
C MET A 139 6.25 -52.31 12.10
N SER A 140 6.71 -51.20 12.67
CA SER A 140 6.11 -50.67 13.89
C SER A 140 4.67 -50.21 13.63
N GLY A 141 3.80 -50.31 14.63
CA GLY A 141 2.38 -49.93 14.49
C GLY A 141 2.14 -48.46 14.13
N LYS A 142 3.13 -47.57 14.32
CA LYS A 142 3.07 -46.18 13.84
C LYS A 142 3.31 -46.09 12.33
N GLN A 143 4.30 -46.83 11.81
CA GLN A 143 4.62 -46.86 10.38
C GLN A 143 3.53 -47.56 9.58
N PHE A 144 2.94 -48.65 10.11
CA PHE A 144 1.84 -49.35 9.45
C PHE A 144 0.62 -48.45 9.23
N ARG A 145 0.27 -47.60 10.21
CA ARG A 145 -0.84 -46.64 10.12
C ARG A 145 -0.62 -45.50 9.12
N GLN A 146 0.63 -45.22 8.73
CA GLN A 146 0.97 -44.17 7.76
C GLN A 146 0.86 -44.65 6.31
N LEU A 147 0.79 -45.96 6.07
CA LEU A 147 0.60 -46.52 4.74
C LEU A 147 -0.83 -46.23 4.26
N ARG A 148 -0.97 -45.63 3.07
CA ARG A 148 -2.26 -45.59 2.36
C ARG A 148 -2.40 -46.89 1.58
N THR A 149 -3.42 -47.68 1.92
CA THR A 149 -3.82 -48.84 1.13
C THR A 149 -4.65 -48.36 -0.06
N PHE A 150 -4.13 -48.51 -1.26
CA PHE A 150 -4.92 -48.39 -2.49
C PHE A 150 -5.25 -49.81 -2.95
N HIS A 151 -6.55 -50.12 -3.09
CA HIS A 151 -6.98 -51.35 -3.75
C HIS A 151 -6.86 -51.14 -5.26
N PHE A 152 -6.11 -52.01 -5.93
CA PHE A 152 -5.82 -51.87 -7.37
C PHE A 152 -7.06 -52.12 -8.25
N ASP A 153 -8.12 -52.70 -7.70
CA ASP A 153 -9.36 -53.02 -8.42
C ASP A 153 -10.23 -51.78 -8.72
N GLU A 154 -9.84 -50.58 -8.26
CA GLU A 154 -10.57 -49.32 -8.44
C GLU A 154 -9.89 -48.35 -9.44
N ILE A 155 -8.83 -48.78 -10.14
CA ILE A 155 -8.04 -47.94 -11.08
C ILE A 155 -8.06 -48.57 -12.49
N GLU A 156 -9.25 -48.88 -13.01
CA GLU A 156 -9.52 -49.13 -14.44
C GLU A 156 -10.48 -48.08 -14.99
#